data_AF-A0A8H7LML5-F1
#
_entry.id   AF-A0A8H7LML5-F1
#
_cell.length_a   1.000
_cell.length_b   1.000
_cell.length_c   1.000
_cell.angle_alpha   90.00
_cell.angle_beta   90.00
_cell.angle_gamma   90.00
#
_symmetry.space_group_name_H-M   'P 1'
#
loop_
_entity.id
_entity.type
_entity.pdbx_description
1 polymer ?
#
loop_
_entity_poly.entity_id
_entity_poly.type
_entity_poly.pdbx_seq_one_letter_code
_entity_poly.pdbx_strand_id
1 'polypeptide(L)'
;MTGPTNEDYDDLILSCRYGDIDDVRLFVDKFGVEATASARDENGNTVLHMVSANGHDDILTYLLPLLPSSLLSQPNNSKSTPLHWAATNKHLSIVQKLAGAQPSLIDIKNGAGRTPLGEAELVEWDEGAQWMVGAMEINEDDIKEASTTTNIMSRYKLVFFTPVGQTQRVLSALFKSVPKELGTVGQIGLYQECAFVSQGTGQFRPMAGANPSMGDIGQAELVQEEKAEVVVSGGPDTVKHVIQELRKASPHSTPNPTRDTV
;
A
#
# COMPACT_ATOMS: atom_id res chain seq x y z
N MET A 1 15.29 -42.62 -2.42
CA MET A 1 15.62 -41.82 -3.61
C MET A 1 16.99 -41.23 -3.39
N THR A 2 17.88 -41.26 -4.39
CA THR A 2 19.13 -40.49 -4.35
C THR A 2 18.78 -39.00 -4.41
N GLY A 3 19.41 -38.18 -3.57
CA GLY A 3 19.20 -36.72 -3.61
C GLY A 3 19.68 -36.08 -4.92
N PRO A 4 19.41 -34.79 -5.12
CA PRO A 4 19.86 -34.06 -6.31
C PRO A 4 21.39 -34.04 -6.41
N THR A 5 21.90 -34.10 -7.63
CA THR A 5 23.30 -33.82 -7.95
C THR A 5 23.56 -32.32 -8.01
N ASN A 6 24.84 -31.92 -8.12
CA ASN A 6 25.17 -30.51 -8.36
C ASN A 6 24.62 -30.01 -9.70
N GLU A 7 24.61 -30.85 -10.73
CA GLU A 7 24.03 -30.52 -12.03
C GLU A 7 22.51 -30.28 -11.92
N ASP A 8 21.79 -31.13 -11.17
CA ASP A 8 20.36 -30.89 -10.92
C ASP A 8 20.11 -29.53 -10.22
N TYR A 9 20.98 -29.11 -9.29
CA TYR A 9 20.86 -27.80 -8.63
C TYR A 9 21.19 -26.64 -9.57
N ASP A 10 22.22 -26.78 -10.39
CA ASP A 10 22.60 -25.77 -11.38
C ASP A 10 21.48 -25.57 -12.40
N ASP A 11 20.87 -26.67 -12.87
CA ASP A 11 19.72 -26.65 -13.78
C ASP A 11 18.49 -25.98 -13.14
N LEU A 12 18.20 -26.27 -11.87
CA LEU A 12 17.11 -25.59 -11.14
C LEU A 12 17.35 -24.08 -11.06
N ILE A 13 18.57 -23.65 -10.74
CA ILE A 13 18.93 -22.24 -10.66
C ILE A 13 18.81 -21.56 -12.03
N LEU A 14 19.24 -22.22 -13.10
CA LEU A 14 19.10 -21.73 -14.48
C LEU A 14 17.62 -21.63 -14.88
N SER A 15 16.81 -22.62 -14.55
CA SER A 15 15.35 -22.63 -14.78
C SER A 15 14.68 -21.45 -14.07
N CYS A 16 15.04 -21.20 -12.80
CA CYS A 16 14.59 -20.04 -12.04
C CYS A 16 15.08 -18.71 -12.61
N ARG A 17 16.22 -18.66 -13.28
CA ARG A 17 16.76 -17.46 -13.92
C ARG A 17 16.07 -17.16 -15.25
N TYR A 18 15.78 -18.18 -16.05
CA TYR A 18 15.23 -18.03 -17.40
C TYR A 18 13.70 -18.14 -17.46
N GLY A 19 13.04 -18.50 -16.37
CA GLY A 19 11.57 -18.51 -16.29
C GLY A 19 10.96 -19.84 -16.72
N ASP A 20 11.69 -20.95 -16.60
CA ASP A 20 11.16 -22.27 -16.93
C ASP A 20 10.41 -22.88 -15.75
N ILE A 21 9.12 -22.54 -15.63
CA ILE A 21 8.26 -23.01 -14.54
C ILE A 21 8.05 -24.53 -14.56
N ASP A 22 8.08 -25.15 -15.74
CA ASP A 22 7.82 -26.58 -15.87
C ASP A 22 9.00 -27.38 -15.33
N ASP A 23 10.24 -26.97 -15.61
CA ASP A 23 11.45 -27.57 -15.03
C ASP A 23 11.56 -27.30 -13.52
N VAL A 24 11.15 -26.11 -13.05
CA VAL A 24 11.07 -25.82 -11.60
C VAL A 24 10.09 -26.77 -10.91
N ARG A 25 8.89 -26.97 -11.48
CA ARG A 25 7.89 -27.93 -10.95
C ARG A 25 8.42 -29.34 -10.97
N LEU A 26 9.06 -29.76 -12.06
CA LEU A 26 9.64 -31.09 -12.19
C LEU A 26 10.69 -31.34 -11.11
N PHE A 27 11.56 -30.37 -10.82
CA PHE A 27 12.53 -30.48 -9.74
C PHE A 27 11.85 -30.61 -8.38
N VAL A 28 10.87 -29.75 -8.07
CA VAL A 28 10.12 -29.79 -6.81
C VAL A 28 9.41 -31.13 -6.63
N ASP A 29 8.76 -31.65 -7.66
CA ASP A 29 8.06 -32.94 -7.62
C ASP A 29 9.02 -34.12 -7.43
N LYS A 30 10.19 -34.06 -8.07
CA LYS A 30 11.19 -35.14 -8.04
C LYS A 30 12.00 -35.18 -6.75
N PHE A 31 12.38 -34.01 -6.22
CA PHE A 31 13.35 -33.90 -5.13
C PHE A 31 12.81 -33.22 -3.86
N GLY A 32 11.65 -32.57 -3.97
CA GLY A 32 10.95 -31.96 -2.85
C GLY A 32 11.36 -30.52 -2.55
N VAL A 33 10.57 -29.92 -1.65
CA VAL A 33 10.72 -28.52 -1.21
C VAL A 33 12.04 -28.29 -0.47
N GLU A 34 12.50 -29.23 0.34
CA GLU A 34 13.75 -29.09 1.11
C GLU A 34 14.98 -28.98 0.19
N ALA A 35 15.05 -29.82 -0.85
CA ALA A 35 16.07 -29.71 -1.89
C ALA A 35 15.95 -28.38 -2.66
N THR A 36 14.73 -27.99 -3.02
CA THR A 36 14.52 -26.71 -3.71
C THR A 36 15.01 -25.52 -2.87
N ALA A 37 14.75 -25.55 -1.56
CA ALA A 37 15.18 -24.51 -0.63
C ALA A 37 16.70 -24.49 -0.36
N SER A 38 17.43 -25.58 -0.64
CA SER A 38 18.88 -25.68 -0.44
C SER A 38 19.70 -25.25 -1.65
N ALA A 39 19.08 -25.17 -2.84
CA ALA A 39 19.77 -24.80 -4.09
C ALA A 39 20.42 -23.41 -4.01
N ARG A 40 21.71 -23.32 -4.35
CA ARG A 40 22.48 -22.06 -4.37
C ARG A 40 23.40 -22.01 -5.59
N ASP A 41 23.55 -20.84 -6.20
CA ASP A 41 24.61 -20.59 -7.18
C ASP A 41 25.95 -20.23 -6.51
N GLU A 42 26.99 -20.00 -7.31
CA GLU A 42 28.33 -19.59 -6.85
C GLU A 42 28.36 -18.26 -6.07
N ASN A 43 27.36 -17.40 -6.26
CA ASN A 43 27.19 -16.13 -5.57
C ASN A 43 26.33 -16.26 -4.30
N GLY A 44 25.95 -17.49 -3.92
CA GLY A 44 25.08 -17.77 -2.79
C GLY A 44 23.63 -17.36 -3.05
N ASN A 45 23.25 -17.07 -4.29
CA ASN A 45 21.87 -16.75 -4.64
C ASN A 45 21.00 -17.99 -4.53
N THR A 46 19.83 -17.83 -3.93
CA THR A 46 18.80 -18.87 -3.84
C THR A 46 17.91 -18.85 -5.10
N VAL A 47 17.04 -19.85 -5.24
CA VAL A 47 15.97 -19.83 -6.27
C VAL A 47 15.16 -18.54 -6.23
N LEU A 48 14.85 -18.01 -5.04
CA LEU A 48 14.10 -16.77 -4.89
C LEU A 48 14.89 -15.55 -5.37
N HIS A 49 16.21 -15.52 -5.23
CA HIS A 49 17.03 -14.44 -5.79
C HIS A 49 16.93 -14.43 -7.31
N MET A 50 17.09 -15.59 -7.96
CA MET A 50 17.02 -15.69 -9.42
C MET A 50 15.65 -15.31 -9.96
N VAL A 51 14.59 -15.84 -9.36
CA VAL A 51 13.21 -15.50 -9.72
C VAL A 51 12.95 -14.01 -9.54
N SER A 52 13.43 -13.43 -8.44
CA SER A 52 13.20 -12.02 -8.12
C SER A 52 13.99 -11.08 -9.02
N ALA A 53 15.24 -11.43 -9.34
CA ALA A 53 16.11 -10.65 -10.20
C ALA A 53 15.62 -10.56 -11.65
N ASN A 54 14.85 -11.55 -12.11
CA ASN A 54 14.39 -11.67 -13.50
C ASN A 54 12.88 -11.50 -13.67
N GLY A 55 12.14 -11.23 -12.59
CA GLY A 55 10.72 -10.87 -12.67
C GLY A 55 9.77 -12.03 -12.95
N HIS A 56 10.15 -13.27 -12.63
CA HIS A 56 9.34 -14.47 -12.92
C HIS A 56 8.21 -14.65 -11.91
N ASP A 57 7.17 -13.85 -12.13
CA ASP A 57 6.05 -13.65 -11.23
C ASP A 57 5.23 -14.93 -10.97
N ASP A 58 5.13 -15.78 -11.98
CA ASP A 58 4.47 -17.09 -11.98
C ASP A 58 5.24 -18.13 -11.16
N ILE A 59 6.56 -18.20 -11.32
CA ILE A 59 7.44 -19.07 -10.53
C ILE A 59 7.41 -18.61 -9.07
N LEU A 60 7.47 -17.30 -8.81
CA LEU A 60 7.36 -16.79 -7.45
C LEU A 60 6.03 -17.20 -6.81
N THR A 61 4.91 -17.02 -7.52
CA THR A 61 3.58 -17.42 -7.02
C THR A 61 3.50 -18.91 -6.71
N TYR A 62 4.16 -19.75 -7.51
CA TYR A 62 4.21 -21.19 -7.26
C TYR A 62 5.09 -21.55 -6.06
N LEU A 63 6.29 -20.98 -5.95
CA LEU A 63 7.27 -21.34 -4.92
C LEU A 63 7.00 -20.72 -3.55
N LEU A 64 6.47 -19.50 -3.50
CA LEU A 64 6.25 -18.74 -2.27
C LEU A 64 5.43 -19.48 -1.19
N PRO A 65 4.31 -20.17 -1.50
CA PRO A 65 3.57 -20.93 -0.49
C PRO A 65 4.24 -22.26 -0.10
N LEU A 66 5.23 -22.73 -0.87
CA LEU A 66 5.90 -24.02 -0.65
C LEU A 66 7.17 -23.86 0.20
N LEU A 67 7.95 -22.83 -0.06
CA LEU A 67 9.28 -22.66 0.54
C LEU A 67 9.21 -22.07 1.96
N PRO A 68 10.20 -22.39 2.82
CA PRO A 68 10.23 -21.82 4.17
C PRO A 68 10.42 -20.31 4.13
N SER A 69 9.68 -19.59 4.99
CA SER A 69 9.73 -18.11 5.06
C SER A 69 11.12 -17.56 5.37
N SER A 70 11.98 -18.34 6.05
CA SER A 70 13.38 -17.96 6.29
C SER A 70 14.19 -17.74 5.01
N LEU A 71 13.76 -18.31 3.88
CA LEU A 71 14.42 -18.12 2.59
C LEU A 71 14.21 -16.71 2.01
N LEU A 72 13.14 -16.02 2.42
CA LEU A 72 12.82 -14.66 1.96
C LEU A 72 13.84 -13.62 2.44
N SER A 73 14.42 -13.84 3.63
CA SER A 73 15.45 -12.97 4.23
C SER A 73 16.86 -13.52 4.09
N GLN A 74 17.04 -14.67 3.44
CA GLN A 74 18.35 -15.31 3.28
C GLN A 74 19.30 -14.40 2.46
N PRO A 75 20.45 -13.98 3.01
CA PRO A 75 21.42 -13.20 2.25
C PRO A 75 22.23 -14.05 1.28
N ASN A 76 22.52 -13.50 0.10
CA ASN A 76 23.57 -13.98 -0.80
C ASN A 76 24.97 -13.52 -0.35
N ASN A 77 26.00 -13.75 -1.17
CA ASN A 77 27.39 -13.36 -0.84
C ASN A 77 27.58 -11.84 -0.68
N SER A 78 26.77 -11.02 -1.36
CA SER A 78 26.73 -9.56 -1.21
C SER A 78 25.85 -9.07 -0.05
N LYS A 79 25.33 -10.01 0.76
CA LYS A 79 24.31 -9.78 1.80
C LYS A 79 22.99 -9.23 1.27
N SER A 80 22.76 -9.26 -0.03
CA SER A 80 21.48 -8.90 -0.63
C SER A 80 20.46 -10.02 -0.41
N THR A 81 19.21 -9.65 -0.21
CA THR A 81 18.05 -10.57 -0.17
C THR A 81 17.38 -10.63 -1.55
N PRO A 82 16.44 -11.56 -1.80
CA PRO A 82 15.62 -11.56 -3.02
C PRO A 82 14.94 -10.21 -3.30
N LEU A 83 14.47 -9.52 -2.26
CA LEU A 83 13.79 -8.23 -2.38
C LEU A 83 14.74 -7.12 -2.89
N HIS A 84 16.02 -7.15 -2.53
CA HIS A 84 17.01 -6.22 -3.11
C HIS A 84 17.14 -6.43 -4.62
N TRP A 85 17.22 -7.68 -5.08
CA TRP A 85 17.33 -7.99 -6.51
C TRP A 85 16.07 -7.60 -7.30
N ALA A 86 14.88 -7.80 -6.71
CA ALA A 86 13.63 -7.32 -7.30
C ALA A 86 13.64 -5.79 -7.46
N ALA A 87 14.16 -5.08 -6.46
CA ALA A 87 14.25 -3.62 -6.45
C ALA A 87 15.25 -3.09 -7.48
N THR A 88 16.47 -3.63 -7.50
CA THR A 88 17.51 -3.26 -8.46
C THR A 88 17.06 -3.46 -9.91
N ASN A 89 16.22 -4.47 -10.17
CA ASN A 89 15.74 -4.81 -11.53
C ASN A 89 14.30 -4.33 -11.81
N LYS A 90 13.74 -3.47 -10.95
CA LYS A 90 12.45 -2.77 -11.18
C LYS A 90 11.23 -3.69 -11.33
N HIS A 91 11.19 -4.81 -10.61
CA HIS A 91 10.10 -5.78 -10.67
C HIS A 91 9.05 -5.52 -9.58
N LEU A 92 8.10 -4.60 -9.83
CA LEU A 92 7.07 -4.19 -8.84
C LEU A 92 6.27 -5.35 -8.28
N SER A 93 5.79 -6.26 -9.13
CA SER A 93 4.91 -7.34 -8.68
C SER A 93 5.64 -8.32 -7.74
N ILE A 94 6.92 -8.59 -8.00
CA ILE A 94 7.80 -9.36 -7.12
C ILE A 94 7.99 -8.64 -5.78
N VAL A 95 8.28 -7.33 -5.82
CA VAL A 95 8.43 -6.49 -4.61
C VAL A 95 7.18 -6.57 -3.74
N GLN A 96 6.01 -6.39 -4.35
CA GLN A 96 4.71 -6.45 -3.68
C GLN A 96 4.46 -7.81 -3.02
N LYS A 97 4.74 -8.91 -3.73
CA LYS A 97 4.53 -10.27 -3.22
C LYS A 97 5.47 -10.61 -2.06
N LEU A 98 6.76 -10.28 -2.20
CA LEU A 98 7.75 -10.56 -1.17
C LEU A 98 7.50 -9.72 0.10
N ALA A 99 7.31 -8.42 -0.05
CA ALA A 99 7.02 -7.54 1.08
C ALA A 99 5.63 -7.82 1.69
N GLY A 100 4.64 -8.23 0.89
CA GLY A 100 3.35 -8.70 1.40
C GLY A 100 3.46 -10.00 2.19
N ALA A 101 4.34 -10.92 1.78
CA ALA A 101 4.60 -12.16 2.51
C ALA A 101 5.40 -11.92 3.81
N GLN A 102 6.33 -10.97 3.79
CA GLN A 102 7.10 -10.57 4.96
C GLN A 102 7.48 -9.08 4.89
N PRO A 103 6.76 -8.20 5.60
CA PRO A 103 6.99 -6.76 5.56
C PRO A 103 8.40 -6.35 6.01
N SER A 104 8.96 -7.03 7.01
CA SER A 104 10.28 -6.72 7.58
C SER A 104 11.45 -6.83 6.59
N LEU A 105 11.23 -7.36 5.38
CA LEU A 105 12.26 -7.45 4.35
C LEU A 105 12.69 -6.07 3.82
N ILE A 106 11.80 -5.07 3.88
CA ILE A 106 12.04 -3.71 3.38
C ILE A 106 13.14 -2.97 4.16
N ASP A 107 13.43 -3.40 5.39
CA ASP A 107 14.41 -2.76 6.28
C ASP A 107 15.79 -3.42 6.26
N ILE A 108 15.91 -4.60 5.62
CA ILE A 108 17.18 -5.35 5.61
C ILE A 108 18.19 -4.58 4.77
N LYS A 109 19.38 -4.35 5.33
CA LYS A 109 20.50 -3.76 4.61
C LYS A 109 21.42 -4.82 4.02
N ASN A 110 21.79 -4.67 2.75
CA ASN A 110 22.82 -5.48 2.13
C ASN A 110 24.25 -5.05 2.54
N GLY A 111 25.26 -5.66 1.91
CA GLY A 111 26.67 -5.44 2.23
C GLY A 111 27.15 -4.03 1.88
N ALA A 112 26.43 -3.30 1.02
CA ALA A 112 26.67 -1.89 0.73
C ALA A 112 25.95 -0.94 1.71
N GLY A 113 25.23 -1.48 2.70
CA GLY A 113 24.46 -0.71 3.68
C GLY A 113 23.13 -0.16 3.15
N ARG A 114 22.68 -0.61 1.97
CA ARG A 114 21.44 -0.16 1.32
C ARG A 114 20.30 -1.12 1.60
N THR A 115 19.10 -0.58 1.82
CA THR A 115 17.83 -1.34 1.83
C THR A 115 17.35 -1.60 0.39
N PRO A 116 16.31 -2.42 0.17
CA PRO A 116 15.67 -2.53 -1.14
C PRO A 116 15.19 -1.17 -1.69
N LEU A 117 14.66 -0.28 -0.84
CA LEU A 117 14.34 1.09 -1.24
C LEU A 117 15.59 1.85 -1.72
N GLY A 118 16.70 1.77 -0.98
CA GLY A 118 17.95 2.39 -1.39
C GLY A 118 18.54 1.83 -2.69
N GLU A 119 18.30 0.55 -3.01
CA GLU A 119 18.62 0.00 -4.33
C GLU A 119 17.69 0.55 -5.42
N ALA A 120 16.39 0.68 -5.16
CA ALA A 120 15.42 1.26 -6.09
C ALA A 120 15.74 2.73 -6.42
N GLU A 121 16.11 3.52 -5.42
CA GLU A 121 16.53 4.93 -5.60
C GLU A 121 17.82 5.03 -6.42
N LEU A 122 18.81 4.16 -6.16
CA LEU A 122 20.08 4.14 -6.88
C LEU A 122 19.90 3.89 -8.38
N VAL A 123 18.92 3.06 -8.76
CA VAL A 123 18.60 2.76 -10.16
C VAL A 123 17.53 3.68 -10.75
N GLU A 124 17.14 4.74 -10.04
CA GLU A 124 16.11 5.70 -10.44
C GLU A 124 14.79 4.99 -10.81
N TRP A 125 14.27 4.18 -9.89
CA TRP A 125 12.97 3.50 -10.04
C TRP A 125 11.90 4.13 -9.15
N ASP A 126 11.30 5.21 -9.66
CA ASP A 126 10.32 6.02 -8.91
C ASP A 126 9.09 5.22 -8.47
N GLU A 127 8.54 4.38 -9.33
CA GLU A 127 7.31 3.62 -9.04
C GLU A 127 7.50 2.64 -7.87
N GLY A 128 8.59 1.87 -7.89
CA GLY A 128 8.90 0.94 -6.81
C GLY A 128 9.31 1.64 -5.52
N ALA A 129 10.06 2.75 -5.63
CA ALA A 129 10.42 3.56 -4.47
C ALA A 129 9.18 4.13 -3.78
N GLN A 130 8.25 4.73 -4.54
CA GLN A 130 6.97 5.23 -4.00
C GLN A 130 6.18 4.11 -3.31
N TRP A 131 6.09 2.93 -3.95
CA TRP A 131 5.39 1.80 -3.33
C TRP A 131 6.04 1.36 -2.02
N MET A 132 7.37 1.25 -1.97
CA MET A 132 8.09 0.83 -0.76
C MET A 132 8.00 1.85 0.37
N VAL A 133 8.02 3.15 0.06
CA VAL A 133 7.77 4.21 1.06
C VAL A 133 6.38 4.04 1.67
N GLY A 134 5.34 3.89 0.84
CA GLY A 134 3.98 3.64 1.35
C GLY A 134 3.87 2.34 2.16
N ALA A 135 4.65 1.30 1.81
CA ALA A 135 4.70 0.04 2.56
C ALA A 135 5.42 0.17 3.91
N MET A 136 6.42 1.07 4.04
CA MET A 136 7.13 1.36 5.29
C MET A 136 6.26 2.13 6.30
N GLU A 137 5.23 2.83 5.85
CA GLU A 137 4.29 3.57 6.71
C GLU A 137 3.22 2.69 7.38
N ILE A 138 3.14 1.40 7.01
CA ILE A 138 2.26 0.41 7.63
C ILE A 138 2.98 -0.19 8.85
N ASN A 139 2.58 0.21 10.05
CA ASN A 139 3.27 -0.12 11.30
C ASN A 139 2.87 -1.51 11.82
N GLU A 140 3.75 -2.20 12.56
CA GLU A 140 3.52 -3.57 13.08
C GLU A 140 2.25 -3.72 13.96
N ASP A 141 1.70 -2.62 14.46
CA ASP A 141 0.44 -2.58 15.20
C ASP A 141 -0.79 -2.90 14.32
N ASP A 142 -0.70 -2.71 13.00
CA ASP A 142 -1.79 -3.01 12.05
C ASP A 142 -1.87 -4.51 11.68
N ILE A 143 -0.84 -5.32 12.04
CA ILE A 143 -0.73 -6.74 11.65
C ILE A 143 -1.58 -7.67 12.53
N LYS A 144 -2.00 -7.24 13.73
CA LYS A 144 -2.78 -8.09 14.65
C LYS A 144 -4.27 -8.20 14.34
N GLU A 145 -4.82 -7.35 13.46
CA GLU A 145 -6.23 -7.44 13.04
C GLU A 145 -6.43 -8.15 11.69
N ALA A 146 -5.37 -8.52 10.97
CA ALA A 146 -5.46 -9.01 9.60
C ALA A 146 -5.75 -10.52 9.43
N SER A 147 -5.97 -11.28 10.52
CA SER A 147 -6.57 -12.62 10.41
C SER A 147 -8.08 -12.52 10.56
N THR A 148 -8.75 -12.01 9.53
CA THR A 148 -10.03 -12.51 8.97
C THR A 148 -10.49 -11.51 7.90
N THR A 149 -10.27 -11.85 6.62
CA THR A 149 -10.97 -11.31 5.44
C THR A 149 -11.02 -9.79 5.30
N THR A 150 -10.05 -9.16 4.62
CA THR A 150 -10.06 -7.69 4.47
C THR A 150 -10.02 -7.22 3.03
N ASN A 151 -11.20 -6.77 2.60
CA ASN A 151 -11.40 -5.68 1.66
C ASN A 151 -10.48 -4.52 2.07
N ILE A 152 -9.48 -4.19 1.25
CA ILE A 152 -8.43 -3.21 1.55
C ILE A 152 -9.09 -1.87 1.93
N MET A 153 -9.10 -1.52 3.22
CA MET A 153 -9.64 -0.23 3.67
C MET A 153 -8.71 0.88 3.20
N SER A 154 -9.23 1.75 2.32
CA SER A 154 -8.48 2.88 1.79
C SER A 154 -8.63 4.09 2.72
N ARG A 155 -7.62 4.95 2.79
CA ARG A 155 -7.66 6.21 3.55
C ARG A 155 -7.87 7.38 2.61
N TYR A 156 -8.71 8.32 3.03
CA TYR A 156 -9.04 9.52 2.27
C TYR A 156 -8.99 10.73 3.19
N LYS A 157 -8.55 11.86 2.63
CA LYS A 157 -8.70 13.16 3.26
C LYS A 157 -9.92 13.85 2.70
N LEU A 158 -10.89 14.06 3.56
CA LEU A 158 -12.07 14.86 3.25
C LEU A 158 -11.79 16.30 3.66
N VAL A 159 -11.84 17.19 2.68
CA VAL A 159 -11.81 18.64 2.90
C VAL A 159 -13.17 19.22 2.55
N PHE A 160 -13.73 20.01 3.47
CA PHE A 160 -14.97 20.73 3.26
C PHE A 160 -14.94 22.11 3.92
N PHE A 161 -15.83 22.98 3.45
CA PHE A 161 -15.94 24.37 3.92
C PHE A 161 -17.36 24.62 4.43
N THR A 162 -17.48 25.32 5.56
CA THR A 162 -18.75 25.74 6.13
C THR A 162 -18.67 27.17 6.65
N PRO A 163 -19.78 27.94 6.66
CA PRO A 163 -19.80 29.24 7.34
C PRO A 163 -19.40 29.11 8.81
N VAL A 164 -18.74 30.15 9.34
CA VAL A 164 -18.31 30.20 10.75
C VAL A 164 -19.50 29.87 11.67
N GLY A 165 -19.25 28.98 12.64
CA GLY A 165 -20.26 28.56 13.62
C GLY A 165 -21.08 27.32 13.22
N GLN A 166 -20.91 26.79 12.01
CA GLN A 166 -21.59 25.55 11.57
C GLN A 166 -20.70 24.30 11.62
N THR A 167 -19.37 24.47 11.58
CA THR A 167 -18.39 23.39 11.45
C THR A 167 -18.54 22.29 12.49
N GLN A 168 -18.67 22.66 13.77
CA GLN A 168 -18.73 21.68 14.87
C GLN A 168 -19.96 20.77 14.77
N ARG A 169 -21.09 21.33 14.31
CA ARG A 169 -22.33 20.57 14.09
C ARG A 169 -22.15 19.57 12.95
N VAL A 170 -21.50 19.97 11.87
CA VAL A 170 -21.22 19.11 10.71
C VAL A 170 -20.26 17.98 11.11
N LEU A 171 -19.15 18.30 11.77
CA LEU A 171 -18.20 17.30 12.26
C LEU A 171 -18.85 16.28 13.19
N SER A 172 -19.65 16.74 14.14
CA SER A 172 -20.38 15.87 15.07
C SER A 172 -21.36 14.93 14.37
N ALA A 173 -21.97 15.36 13.26
CA ALA A 173 -22.80 14.49 12.43
C ALA A 173 -21.95 13.45 11.71
N LEU A 174 -20.84 13.87 11.07
CA LEU A 174 -19.96 12.97 10.32
C LEU A 174 -19.36 11.86 11.19
N PHE A 175 -18.84 12.19 12.38
CA PHE A 175 -18.22 11.23 13.29
C PHE A 175 -19.19 10.13 13.76
N LYS A 176 -20.49 10.41 13.80
CA LYS A 176 -21.53 9.47 14.22
C LYS A 176 -22.21 8.76 13.05
N SER A 177 -21.89 9.16 11.82
CA SER A 177 -22.66 8.77 10.65
C SER A 177 -22.27 7.41 10.08
N VAL A 178 -21.02 6.99 10.22
CA VAL A 178 -20.49 5.78 9.58
C VAL A 178 -20.63 4.56 10.50
N PRO A 179 -21.31 3.48 10.08
CA PRO A 179 -21.32 2.21 10.80
C PRO A 179 -19.90 1.67 10.94
N LYS A 180 -19.53 1.14 12.11
CA LYS A 180 -18.16 0.68 12.39
C LYS A 180 -17.67 -0.38 11.40
N GLU A 181 -18.56 -1.26 10.99
CA GLU A 181 -18.33 -2.28 9.96
C GLU A 181 -18.08 -1.71 8.55
N LEU A 182 -18.48 -0.47 8.27
CA LEU A 182 -18.25 0.18 6.98
C LEU A 182 -16.94 0.98 6.96
N GLY A 183 -16.51 1.55 8.09
CA GLY A 183 -15.29 2.34 8.20
C GLY A 183 -15.35 3.37 9.32
N THR A 184 -14.46 4.36 9.27
CA THR A 184 -14.30 5.37 10.33
C THR A 184 -14.10 6.77 9.77
N VAL A 185 -14.47 7.79 10.55
CA VAL A 185 -14.28 9.21 10.22
C VAL A 185 -13.67 9.89 11.43
N GLY A 186 -12.58 10.62 11.24
CA GLY A 186 -11.86 11.31 12.30
C GLY A 186 -11.15 10.38 13.28
N GLN A 187 -10.89 9.12 12.90
CA GLN A 187 -10.08 8.22 13.71
C GLN A 187 -8.62 8.26 13.23
N ILE A 188 -7.70 8.52 14.15
CA ILE A 188 -6.25 8.50 13.91
C ILE A 188 -5.61 7.74 15.07
N GLY A 189 -5.20 6.48 14.83
CA GLY A 189 -4.74 5.59 15.91
C GLY A 189 -5.80 5.42 17.00
N LEU A 190 -5.42 5.72 18.25
CA LEU A 190 -6.30 5.67 19.44
C LEU A 190 -7.10 6.97 19.69
N TYR A 191 -7.05 7.92 18.76
CA TYR A 191 -7.79 9.17 18.83
C TYR A 191 -9.02 9.11 17.93
N GLN A 192 -10.14 9.63 18.44
CA GLN A 192 -11.42 9.74 17.73
C GLN A 192 -11.86 11.21 17.65
N GLU A 193 -12.78 11.50 16.74
CA GLU A 193 -13.29 12.86 16.50
C GLU A 193 -12.21 13.88 16.10
N CYS A 194 -11.14 13.41 15.46
CA CYS A 194 -10.06 14.25 14.96
C CYS A 194 -10.48 15.03 13.72
N ALA A 195 -10.29 16.35 13.74
CA ALA A 195 -10.37 17.22 12.59
C ALA A 195 -9.40 18.40 12.77
N PHE A 196 -8.88 18.92 11.66
CA PHE A 196 -8.17 20.20 11.65
C PHE A 196 -9.08 21.27 11.05
N VAL A 197 -9.22 22.41 11.75
CA VAL A 197 -10.10 23.50 11.32
C VAL A 197 -9.29 24.79 11.21
N SER A 198 -9.47 25.50 10.08
CA SER A 198 -8.84 26.80 9.83
C SER A 198 -9.86 27.78 9.27
N GLN A 199 -9.82 29.04 9.71
CA GLN A 199 -10.70 30.08 9.19
C GLN A 199 -10.12 30.72 7.93
N GLY A 200 -10.99 31.08 6.99
CA GLY A 200 -10.65 31.71 5.73
C GLY A 200 -11.83 32.47 5.13
N THR A 201 -11.60 33.11 3.99
CA THR A 201 -12.66 33.78 3.23
C THR A 201 -12.95 32.99 1.96
N GLY A 202 -14.16 32.43 1.88
CA GLY A 202 -14.69 31.82 0.67
C GLY A 202 -15.22 32.87 -0.30
N GLN A 203 -15.11 32.60 -1.59
CA GLN A 203 -15.67 33.44 -2.64
C GLN A 203 -16.50 32.60 -3.61
N PHE A 204 -17.73 33.02 -3.88
CA PHE A 204 -18.56 32.41 -4.92
C PHE A 204 -19.38 33.47 -5.65
N ARG A 205 -19.95 33.09 -6.81
CA ARG A 205 -20.90 33.90 -7.58
C ARG A 205 -22.06 33.02 -8.00
N PRO A 206 -23.27 33.16 -7.43
CA PRO A 206 -24.43 32.39 -7.88
C PRO A 206 -24.76 32.72 -9.33
N MET A 207 -24.96 31.70 -10.16
CA MET A 207 -25.37 31.87 -11.56
C MET A 207 -26.89 31.78 -11.70
N ALA A 208 -27.42 32.17 -12.87
CA ALA A 208 -28.83 31.98 -13.19
C ALA A 208 -29.22 30.49 -13.04
N GLY A 209 -30.27 30.22 -12.26
CA GLY A 209 -30.69 28.85 -11.91
C GLY A 209 -30.12 28.32 -10.59
N ALA A 210 -29.22 29.05 -9.91
CA ALA A 210 -28.82 28.72 -8.55
C ALA A 210 -29.93 29.08 -7.54
N ASN A 211 -29.99 28.35 -6.43
CA ASN A 211 -30.83 28.67 -5.27
C ASN A 211 -29.95 28.96 -4.05
N PRO A 212 -29.23 30.11 -4.03
CA PRO A 212 -28.29 30.40 -2.95
C PRO A 212 -29.04 30.66 -1.64
N SER A 213 -28.57 30.07 -0.54
CA SER A 213 -28.98 30.47 0.80
C SER A 213 -28.32 31.78 1.27
N MET A 214 -27.30 32.23 0.54
CA MET A 214 -26.55 33.45 0.82
C MET A 214 -26.11 34.11 -0.49
N GLY A 215 -26.35 35.43 -0.60
CA GLY A 215 -25.91 36.25 -1.72
C GLY A 215 -26.86 36.35 -2.91
N ASP A 216 -26.55 37.27 -3.82
CA ASP A 216 -27.40 37.61 -4.96
C ASP A 216 -26.94 36.96 -6.27
N ILE A 217 -27.89 36.56 -7.13
CA ILE A 217 -27.60 36.03 -8.46
C ILE A 217 -26.80 37.04 -9.27
N GLY A 218 -25.65 36.59 -9.80
CA GLY A 218 -24.76 37.39 -10.63
C GLY A 218 -23.74 38.24 -9.86
N GLN A 219 -23.84 38.33 -8.53
CA GLN A 219 -22.91 39.09 -7.69
C GLN A 219 -21.86 38.17 -7.04
N ALA A 220 -20.63 38.69 -6.91
CA ALA A 220 -19.57 37.97 -6.21
C ALA A 220 -19.72 38.20 -4.71
N GLU A 221 -19.75 37.11 -3.95
CA GLU A 221 -19.95 37.09 -2.51
C GLU A 221 -18.68 36.66 -1.81
N LEU A 222 -18.41 37.28 -0.67
CA LEU A 222 -17.31 36.92 0.23
C LEU A 222 -17.91 36.48 1.57
N VAL A 223 -17.54 35.29 2.02
CA VAL A 223 -18.10 34.68 3.22
C VAL A 223 -16.97 34.21 4.14
N GLN A 224 -17.11 34.48 5.43
CA GLN A 224 -16.21 33.89 6.43
C GLN A 224 -16.56 32.42 6.60
N GLU A 225 -15.60 31.57 6.30
CA GLU A 225 -15.74 30.12 6.32
C GLU A 225 -14.66 29.47 7.17
N GLU A 226 -14.97 28.26 7.61
CA GLU A 226 -14.05 27.34 8.27
C GLU A 226 -13.80 26.17 7.31
N LYS A 227 -12.54 25.98 6.95
CA LYS A 227 -12.05 24.79 6.24
C LYS A 227 -11.80 23.71 7.27
N ALA A 228 -12.51 22.60 7.15
CA ALA A 228 -12.32 21.39 7.95
C ALA A 228 -11.63 20.29 7.12
N GLU A 229 -10.64 19.66 7.72
CA GLU A 229 -9.89 18.53 7.16
C GLU A 229 -10.06 17.33 8.10
N VAL A 230 -10.57 16.21 7.58
CA VAL A 230 -10.86 15.00 8.35
C VAL A 230 -10.43 13.75 7.59
N VAL A 231 -9.90 12.77 8.31
CA VAL A 231 -9.54 11.46 7.78
C VAL A 231 -10.78 10.57 7.69
N VAL A 232 -10.95 9.89 6.57
CA VAL A 232 -11.96 8.85 6.36
C VAL A 232 -11.26 7.56 6.00
N SER A 233 -11.48 6.49 6.77
CA SER A 233 -10.90 5.17 6.52
C SER A 233 -12.00 4.19 6.13
N GLY A 234 -11.86 3.53 5.00
CA GLY A 234 -12.83 2.54 4.50
C GLY A 234 -12.82 2.38 2.99
N GLY A 235 -13.75 1.60 2.47
CA GLY A 235 -13.91 1.39 1.03
C GLY A 235 -14.63 2.56 0.32
N PRO A 236 -14.85 2.45 -1.01
CA PRO A 236 -15.60 3.44 -1.78
C PRO A 236 -17.01 3.74 -1.22
N ASP A 237 -17.66 2.75 -0.60
CA ASP A 237 -18.99 2.90 0.00
C ASP A 237 -18.97 3.77 1.26
N THR A 238 -17.90 3.70 2.06
CA THR A 238 -17.65 4.57 3.21
C THR A 238 -17.58 6.02 2.76
N VAL A 239 -16.79 6.30 1.71
CA VAL A 239 -16.66 7.65 1.16
C VAL A 239 -17.99 8.16 0.61
N LYS A 240 -18.73 7.32 -0.12
CA LYS A 240 -20.08 7.64 -0.61
C LYS A 240 -21.02 8.02 0.52
N HIS A 241 -21.02 7.24 1.60
CA HIS A 241 -21.86 7.49 2.78
C HIS A 241 -21.50 8.81 3.44
N VAL A 242 -20.22 9.06 3.69
CA VAL A 242 -19.72 10.31 4.29
C VAL A 242 -20.09 11.53 3.45
N ILE A 243 -20.00 11.44 2.12
CA ILE A 243 -20.42 12.54 1.22
C ILE A 243 -21.93 12.80 1.30
N GLN A 244 -22.75 11.75 1.39
CA GLN A 244 -24.19 11.90 1.55
C GLN A 244 -24.53 12.60 2.87
N GLU A 245 -23.85 12.23 3.95
CA GLU A 245 -24.06 12.79 5.27
C GLU A 245 -23.57 14.23 5.37
N LEU A 246 -22.43 14.54 4.75
CA LEU A 246 -21.97 15.93 4.62
C LEU A 246 -23.01 16.79 3.89
N ARG A 247 -23.61 16.30 2.80
CA ARG A 247 -24.65 17.04 2.06
C ARG A 247 -25.93 17.23 2.88
N LYS A 248 -26.28 16.29 3.77
CA LYS A 248 -27.41 16.46 4.69
C LYS A 248 -27.10 17.48 5.77
N ALA A 249 -25.90 17.42 6.35
CA ALA A 249 -25.47 18.29 7.43
C ALA A 249 -25.12 19.72 6.97
N SER A 250 -24.65 19.85 5.73
CA SER A 250 -24.33 21.11 5.06
C SER A 250 -24.66 21.02 3.56
N PRO A 251 -25.89 21.39 3.15
CA PRO A 251 -26.33 21.31 1.76
C PRO A 251 -25.52 22.16 0.77
N HIS A 252 -24.71 23.09 1.29
CA HIS A 252 -23.97 24.08 0.51
C HIS A 252 -22.47 23.79 0.42
N SER A 253 -21.96 22.82 1.19
CA SER A 253 -20.55 22.45 1.15
C SER A 253 -20.24 21.66 -0.12
N THR A 254 -19.20 22.06 -0.83
CA THR A 254 -18.61 21.26 -1.92
C THR A 254 -17.56 20.31 -1.33
N PRO A 255 -17.84 18.99 -1.20
CA PRO A 255 -16.81 18.05 -0.78
C PRO A 255 -15.74 17.93 -1.85
N ASN A 256 -14.46 18.02 -1.46
CA ASN A 256 -13.36 17.58 -2.28
C ASN A 256 -12.68 16.38 -1.62
N PRO A 257 -13.13 15.14 -1.91
CA PRO A 257 -12.46 13.95 -1.41
C PRO A 257 -11.20 13.70 -2.24
N THR A 258 -10.04 13.98 -1.66
CA THR A 258 -8.76 13.58 -2.24
C THR A 258 -8.34 12.24 -1.63
N ARG A 259 -8.07 11.25 -2.48
CA ARG A 259 -7.40 10.03 -2.02
C ARG A 259 -6.04 10.45 -1.50
N ASP A 260 -5.74 10.10 -0.26
CA ASP A 260 -4.42 10.36 0.29
C ASP A 260 -3.45 9.47 -0.50
N THR A 261 -2.60 10.11 -1.30
CA THR A 261 -1.36 9.52 -1.79
C THR A 261 -0.31 9.82 -0.73
N VAL A 262 -0.37 9.08 0.37
CA VAL A 262 0.77 8.93 1.28
C VAL A 262 1.23 7.51 1.11
#